data_AF-A0A6V7JPK4-F1
#
_entry.id   AF-A0A6V7JPK4-F1
#
_cell.length_a   1.000
_cell.length_b   1.000
_cell.length_c   1.000
_cell.angle_alpha   90.00
_cell.angle_beta   90.00
_cell.angle_gamma   90.00
#
_symmetry.space_group_name_H-M   'P 1'
#
loop_
_entity.id
_entity.type
_entity.pdbx_description
1 polymer ?
#
loop_
_entity_poly.entity_id
_entity_poly.type
_entity_poly.pdbx_seq_one_letter_code
_entity_poly.pdbx_strand_id
1 'polypeptide(L)' 'PEQREQFFLTDLEERHLVRFYELRLRDFCRAFSPPMPKATIATALHYFKRFYLKNSVMDYHPKEILVTCVYLASK' A
#
# COMPACT_ATOMS: atom_id res chain seq x y z
N PRO A 1 12.07 -26.96 7.07
CA PRO A 1 12.57 -25.57 7.18
C PRO A 1 12.79 -24.94 5.79
N GLU A 2 13.60 -25.57 4.95
CA GLU A 2 13.95 -25.10 3.59
C GLU A 2 12.75 -24.98 2.64
N GLN A 3 11.76 -25.88 2.72
CA GLN A 3 10.55 -25.80 1.89
C GLN A 3 9.68 -24.57 2.21
N ARG A 4 9.73 -24.02 3.43
CA ARG A 4 8.92 -22.85 3.80
C ARG A 4 9.47 -21.57 3.18
N GLU A 5 10.79 -21.48 3.01
CA GLU A 5 11.45 -20.33 2.39
C GLU A 5 11.06 -20.15 0.92
N GLN A 6 10.69 -21.23 0.22
CA GLN A 6 10.20 -21.16 -1.17
C GLN A 6 8.83 -20.46 -1.30
N PHE A 7 8.06 -20.34 -0.22
CA PHE A 7 6.74 -19.70 -0.22
C PHE A 7 6.76 -18.26 0.28
N PHE A 8 7.87 -17.81 0.87
CA PHE A 8 7.99 -16.45 1.38
C PHE A 8 8.62 -15.54 0.34
N LEU A 9 8.18 -14.29 0.35
CA LEU A 9 8.76 -13.25 -0.47
C LEU A 9 10.09 -12.79 0.11
N THR A 10 11.03 -12.51 -0.78
CA THR A 10 12.23 -11.75 -0.43
C THR A 10 11.87 -10.29 -0.18
N ASP A 11 12.70 -9.58 0.59
CA ASP A 11 12.55 -8.14 0.83
C ASP A 11 12.49 -7.32 -0.48
N LEU A 12 13.21 -7.75 -1.52
CA LEU A 12 13.16 -7.11 -2.84
C LEU A 12 11.79 -7.28 -3.50
N GLU A 13 11.23 -8.48 -3.47
CA GLU A 13 9.90 -8.76 -4.01
C GLU A 13 8.81 -8.03 -3.24
N GLU A 14 8.90 -7.98 -1.91
CA GLU A 14 8.01 -7.16 -1.09
C GLU A 14 8.07 -5.69 -1.48
N ARG A 15 9.27 -5.12 -1.62
CA ARG A 15 9.45 -3.72 -2.06
C ARG A 15 8.86 -3.46 -3.43
N HIS A 16 9.01 -4.40 -4.38
CA HIS A 16 8.39 -4.28 -5.70
C HIS A 16 6.86 -4.27 -5.62
N LEU A 17 6.26 -5.14 -4.81
CA LEU A 17 4.82 -5.16 -4.58
C LEU A 17 4.34 -3.87 -3.93
N VAL A 18 4.99 -3.41 -2.85
CA VAL A 18 4.64 -2.14 -2.19
C VAL A 18 4.72 -0.98 -3.18
N ARG A 19 5.76 -0.91 -4.01
CA ARG A 19 5.92 0.15 -5.01
C ARG A 19 4.83 0.10 -6.09
N PHE A 20 4.47 -1.10 -6.55
CA PHE A 20 3.37 -1.28 -7.50
C PHE A 20 2.05 -0.77 -6.92
N TYR A 21 1.74 -1.13 -5.67
CA TYR A 21 0.51 -0.70 -5.02
C TYR A 21 0.50 0.77 -4.63
N GLU A 22 1.66 1.39 -4.38
CA GLU A 22 1.76 2.85 -4.23
C GLU A 22 1.29 3.59 -5.50
N LEU A 23 1.68 3.10 -6.68
CA LEU A 23 1.21 3.65 -7.95
C LEU A 23 -0.30 3.43 -8.12
N ARG A 24 -0.79 2.23 -7.76
CA ARG A 24 -2.23 1.94 -7.78
C ARG A 24 -3.02 2.81 -6.81
N LEU A 25 -2.49 3.15 -5.65
CA LEU A 25 -3.12 4.05 -4.68
C LEU A 25 -3.33 5.42 -5.33
N ARG A 26 -2.28 5.96 -5.96
CA ARG A 26 -2.37 7.24 -6.67
C ARG A 26 -3.43 7.22 -7.78
N ASP A 27 -3.45 6.17 -8.58
CA ASP A 27 -4.41 6.04 -9.68
C ASP A 27 -5.84 5.85 -9.14
N PHE A 28 -6.02 5.10 -8.05
CA PHE A 28 -7.28 4.95 -7.33
C PHE A 28 -7.80 6.30 -6.84
N CYS A 29 -6.96 7.10 -6.16
CA CYS A 29 -7.33 8.45 -5.71
C CYS A 29 -7.70 9.40 -6.85
N ARG A 30 -7.06 9.29 -8.02
CA ARG A 30 -7.36 10.12 -9.21
C ARG A 30 -8.72 9.80 -9.82
N ALA A 31 -9.26 8.61 -9.59
CA ALA A 31 -10.56 8.19 -10.10
C ALA A 31 -11.75 8.72 -9.28
N PHE A 32 -11.51 9.39 -8.13
CA PHE A 32 -12.59 9.94 -7.32
C PHE A 32 -13.28 11.13 -8.00
N SER A 33 -14.59 11.21 -7.83
CA SER A 33 -15.43 12.33 -8.21
C SER A 33 -16.30 12.74 -7.03
N PRO A 34 -16.17 13.96 -6.48
CA PRO A 34 -15.27 15.04 -6.90
C PRO A 34 -13.77 14.70 -6.70
N PRO A 35 -12.84 15.44 -7.34
CA PRO A 35 -11.41 15.16 -7.22
C PRO A 35 -10.93 15.20 -5.78
N MET A 36 -10.19 14.17 -5.38
CA MET A 36 -9.62 14.10 -4.03
C MET A 36 -8.55 15.19 -3.82
N PRO A 37 -8.57 15.92 -2.69
CA PRO A 37 -7.55 16.93 -2.38
C PRO A 37 -6.14 16.35 -2.36
N LYS A 38 -5.16 17.10 -2.89
CA LYS A 38 -3.75 16.65 -2.97
C LYS A 38 -3.17 16.27 -1.59
N ALA A 39 -3.55 17.01 -0.54
CA ALA A 39 -3.10 16.73 0.82
C ALA A 39 -3.57 15.37 1.32
N THR A 40 -4.85 15.02 1.09
CA THR A 40 -5.42 13.71 1.42
C THR A 40 -4.70 12.57 0.71
N ILE A 41 -4.41 12.72 -0.59
CA ILE A 41 -3.65 11.73 -1.37
C ILE A 41 -2.24 11.55 -0.79
N ALA A 42 -1.55 12.66 -0.48
CA ALA A 42 -0.22 12.62 0.11
C ALA A 42 -0.23 11.93 1.48
N THR A 43 -1.23 12.20 2.32
CA THR A 43 -1.42 11.53 3.62
C THR A 43 -1.68 10.03 3.46
N ALA A 44 -2.54 9.62 2.51
CA ALA A 44 -2.79 8.20 2.24
C ALA A 44 -1.52 7.46 1.79
N LEU A 45 -0.74 8.06 0.87
CA LEU A 45 0.55 7.52 0.44
C LEU A 45 1.54 7.40 1.61
N HIS A 46 1.55 8.40 2.49
CA HIS A 46 2.42 8.41 3.67
C HIS A 46 2.06 7.32 4.67
N TYR A 47 0.77 7.12 4.95
CA TYR A 47 0.29 6.01 5.76
C TYR A 47 0.66 4.66 5.16
N PHE A 48 0.44 4.48 3.85
CA PHE A 48 0.75 3.24 3.16
C PHE A 48 2.24 2.89 3.24
N LYS A 49 3.13 3.87 2.99
CA LYS A 49 4.59 3.69 3.11
C LYS A 49 5.01 3.36 4.54
N ARG A 50 4.48 4.10 5.53
CA ARG A 50 4.81 3.86 6.95
C ARG A 50 4.33 2.50 7.44
N PHE A 51 3.17 2.06 6.98
CA PHE A 51 2.61 0.76 7.32
C PHE A 51 3.55 -0.37 6.88
N TYR A 52 3.98 -0.37 5.61
CA TYR A 52 4.88 -1.41 5.07
C TYR A 52 6.37 -1.23 5.42
N LEU A 53 6.73 -0.20 6.18
CA LEU A 53 8.05 -0.16 6.83
C LEU A 53 8.13 -1.05 8.07
N LYS A 54 6.99 -1.44 8.64
CA LYS A 54 6.90 -2.20 9.90
C LYS A 54 6.09 -3.50 9.79
N ASN A 55 5.44 -3.73 8.67
CA ASN A 55 4.58 -4.89 8.43
C ASN A 55 4.91 -5.51 7.07
N SER A 56 4.78 -6.82 6.93
CA SER A 56 4.98 -7.52 5.66
C SER A 56 3.73 -7.49 4.78
N VAL A 57 3.93 -7.49 3.46
CA VAL A 57 2.84 -7.69 2.49
C VAL A 57 2.21 -9.08 2.55
N MET A 58 2.91 -10.05 3.15
CA MET A 58 2.43 -11.42 3.33
C MET A 58 1.44 -11.52 4.50
N ASP A 59 1.58 -10.67 5.52
CA ASP A 59 0.64 -10.60 6.64
C ASP A 59 -0.59 -9.74 6.30
N TYR A 60 -0.36 -8.64 5.57
CA TYR A 60 -1.39 -7.68 5.22
C TYR A 60 -1.33 -7.38 3.73
N HIS A 61 -2.36 -7.79 2.99
CA HIS A 61 -2.35 -7.65 1.55
C HIS A 61 -2.48 -6.17 1.10
N PRO A 62 -1.57 -5.65 0.26
CA PRO A 62 -1.54 -4.23 -0.15
C PRO A 62 -2.82 -3.66 -0.74
N LYS A 63 -3.63 -4.49 -1.41
CA LYS A 63 -4.92 -4.07 -1.97
C LYS A 63 -5.90 -3.58 -0.89
N GLU A 64 -5.91 -4.20 0.28
CA GLU A 64 -6.81 -3.86 1.37
C GLU A 64 -6.28 -2.66 2.16
N ILE A 65 -4.99 -2.70 2.51
CA ILE A 65 -4.32 -1.60 3.22
C ILE A 65 -4.37 -0.29 2.43
N LEU A 66 -4.24 -0.34 1.11
CA LEU A 66 -4.40 0.81 0.23
C LEU A 66 -5.75 1.51 0.47
N VAL A 67 -6.85 0.76 0.42
CA VAL A 67 -8.21 1.32 0.61
C VAL A 67 -8.37 1.86 2.03
N THR A 68 -7.84 1.15 3.02
CA THR A 68 -7.84 1.59 4.43
C THR A 68 -7.08 2.90 4.63
N CYS A 69 -5.89 3.05 4.04
CA CYS A 69 -5.12 4.29 4.11
C CYS A 69 -5.84 5.46 3.45
N VAL A 70 -6.49 5.24 2.31
CA VAL A 70 -7.28 6.27 1.62
C VAL A 70 -8.49 6.67 2.46
N TYR A 71 -9.21 5.71 3.02
CA TYR A 71 -10.33 5.97 3.92
C TYR A 71 -9.90 6.77 5.15
N LEU A 72 -8.84 6.34 5.84
CA LEU A 72 -8.32 7.01 7.03
C LEU A 72 -7.82 8.43 6.73
N ALA A 73 -7.19 8.65 5.59
CA ALA A 73 -6.72 9.98 5.18
C ALA A 73 -7.88 10.93 4.81
N SER A 74 -9.05 10.38 4.47
CA SER A 74 -10.24 11.13 4.04
C SER A 74 -11.23 11.39 5.17
N LYS A 75 -10.93 10.93 6.40
CA LYS A 75 -11.69 11.22 7.61
C LYS A 75 -11.27 12.56 8.20
#